data_AF-A0A2Y9BKW8-F1
#
_entry.id   AF-A0A2Y9BKW8-F1
#
_cell.length_a   1.000
_cell.length_b   1.000
_cell.length_c   1.000
_cell.angle_alpha   90.00
_cell.angle_beta   90.00
_cell.angle_gamma   90.00
#
_symmetry.space_group_name_H-M   'P 1'
#
loop_
_entity.id
_entity.type
_entity.pdbx_description
1 polymer ?
#
loop_
_entity_poly.entity_id
_entity_poly.type
_entity_poly.pdbx_seq_one_letter_code
_entity_poly.pdbx_strand_id
1 'polypeptide(L)'
;MLINGIGEVSEETVLSILTREGREAVESGDMTLEEVGDMYKLEQVKKASRIGRFGDSFSTSYGWIPEGLFDKLTPGELGQLVDAFNDCYGAGKNDKHE
;
A
#
# COMPACT_ATOMS: atom_id res chain seq x y z
N MET A 1 5.24 7.81 15.68
CA MET A 1 6.02 6.67 15.18
C MET A 1 6.64 7.02 13.84
N LEU A 2 7.78 6.41 13.51
CA LEU A 2 8.42 6.59 12.21
C LEU A 2 7.92 5.50 11.26
N ILE A 3 7.41 5.88 10.08
CA ILE A 3 7.04 4.94 9.02
C ILE A 3 7.97 5.19 7.84
N ASN A 4 8.69 4.16 7.40
CA ASN A 4 9.64 4.29 6.29
C ASN A 4 8.95 4.81 5.02
N GLY A 5 9.60 5.71 4.31
CA GLY A 5 9.05 6.39 3.12
C GLY A 5 7.88 7.36 3.39
N ILE A 6 7.40 7.53 4.62
CA ILE A 6 6.41 8.57 4.98
C ILE A 6 7.05 9.62 5.91
N GLY A 7 7.78 9.16 6.93
CA GLY A 7 8.34 10.00 7.99
C GLY A 7 7.60 9.83 9.31
N GLU A 8 7.66 10.85 10.17
CA GLU A 8 6.98 10.82 11.47
C GLU A 8 5.47 11.02 11.32
N VAL A 9 4.71 10.11 11.91
CA VAL A 9 3.24 10.14 11.95
C VAL A 9 2.77 9.88 13.38
N SER A 10 1.70 10.53 13.82
CA SER A 10 1.13 10.24 15.14
C SER A 10 0.49 8.85 15.16
N GLU A 11 0.62 8.15 16.28
CA GLU A 11 0.02 6.83 16.47
C GLU A 11 -1.51 6.88 16.32
N GLU A 12 -2.15 7.93 16.84
CA GLU A 12 -3.57 8.19 16.66
C GLU A 12 -3.98 8.24 15.18
N THR A 13 -3.19 8.90 14.33
CA THR A 13 -3.45 8.97 12.88
C THR A 13 -3.36 7.60 12.24
N VAL A 14 -2.38 6.79 12.66
CA VAL A 14 -2.17 5.45 12.13
C VAL A 14 -3.30 4.51 12.55
N LEU A 15 -3.67 4.51 13.83
CA LEU A 15 -4.79 3.71 14.37
C LEU A 15 -6.15 4.15 13.85
N SER A 16 -6.27 5.38 13.31
CA SER A 16 -7.55 5.87 12.76
C SER A 16 -8.05 5.07 11.56
N ILE A 17 -7.17 4.32 10.87
CA ILE A 17 -7.55 3.46 9.73
C ILE A 17 -8.20 2.14 10.17
N LEU A 18 -8.01 1.74 11.43
CA LEU A 18 -8.47 0.47 11.95
C LEU A 18 -9.95 0.53 12.34
N THR A 19 -10.64 -0.60 12.17
CA THR A 19 -11.92 -0.84 12.83
C THR A 19 -11.71 -1.01 14.33
N ARG A 20 -12.80 -1.07 15.10
CA ARG A 20 -12.73 -1.34 16.53
C ARG A 20 -12.02 -2.66 16.82
N GLU A 21 -12.36 -3.72 16.07
CA GLU A 21 -11.75 -5.05 16.21
C GLU A 21 -10.24 -4.99 15.90
N GLY A 22 -9.83 -4.18 14.92
CA GLY A 22 -8.40 -3.95 14.65
C GLY A 22 -7.68 -3.25 15.80
N ARG A 23 -8.33 -2.28 16.47
CA ARG A 23 -7.75 -1.63 17.65
C ARG A 23 -7.59 -2.60 18.83
N GLU A 24 -8.61 -3.42 19.06
CA GLU A 24 -8.56 -4.48 20.09
C GLU A 24 -7.41 -5.46 19.84
N ALA A 25 -7.13 -5.80 18.57
CA ALA A 25 -5.98 -6.65 18.21
C ALA A 25 -4.62 -5.99 18.51
N VAL A 26 -4.52 -4.67 18.40
CA VAL A 26 -3.31 -3.95 18.81
C VAL A 26 -3.17 -3.95 20.34
N GLU A 27 -4.27 -3.72 21.05
CA GLU A 27 -4.30 -3.72 22.52
C GLU A 27 -3.99 -5.11 23.12
N SER A 28 -4.45 -6.19 22.48
CA SER A 28 -4.15 -7.56 22.89
C SER A 28 -2.72 -8.00 22.54
N GLY A 29 -2.03 -7.26 21.66
CA GLY A 29 -0.72 -7.62 21.13
C GLY A 29 -0.77 -8.65 19.98
N ASP A 30 -1.96 -8.97 19.46
CA ASP A 30 -2.12 -9.81 18.27
C ASP A 30 -1.67 -9.09 16.99
N MET A 31 -1.57 -7.76 17.02
CA MET A 31 -1.06 -6.91 15.95
C MET A 31 -0.07 -5.87 16.51
N THR A 32 1.08 -5.75 15.88
CA THR A 32 2.12 -4.79 16.26
C THR A 32 1.87 -3.41 15.64
N LEU A 33 2.39 -2.35 16.28
CA LEU A 33 2.33 -1.00 15.71
C LEU A 33 3.07 -0.89 14.36
N GLU A 34 4.10 -1.72 14.13
CA GLU A 34 4.80 -1.81 12.84
C GLU A 34 3.85 -2.31 11.74
N GLU A 35 3.12 -3.40 11.99
CA GLU A 35 2.11 -3.93 11.07
C GLU A 35 1.00 -2.91 10.79
N VAL A 36 0.55 -2.16 11.80
CA VAL A 36 -0.42 -1.07 11.57
C VAL A 36 0.20 0.05 10.72
N GLY A 37 1.49 0.36 10.91
CA GLY A 37 2.24 1.31 10.09
C GLY A 37 2.28 0.89 8.61
N ASP A 38 2.51 -0.39 8.34
CA ASP A 38 2.49 -0.95 6.99
C ASP A 38 1.09 -0.90 6.38
N MET A 39 0.04 -1.22 7.15
CA MET A 39 -1.35 -1.07 6.72
C MET A 39 -1.68 0.40 6.41
N TYR A 40 -1.21 1.33 7.23
CA TYR A 40 -1.38 2.76 6.98
C TYR A 40 -0.73 3.17 5.67
N LYS A 41 0.51 2.72 5.45
CA LYS A 41 1.24 3.00 4.21
C LYS A 41 0.51 2.43 3.00
N LEU A 42 0.05 1.19 3.06
CA LEU A 42 -0.75 0.54 2.02
C LEU A 42 -1.99 1.39 1.65
N GLU A 43 -2.72 1.88 2.64
CA GLU A 43 -3.89 2.75 2.41
C GLU A 43 -3.51 4.10 1.78
N GLN A 44 -2.35 4.68 2.11
CA GLN A 44 -1.85 5.86 1.42
C GLN A 44 -1.48 5.56 -0.04
N VAL A 45 -0.88 4.40 -0.32
CA VAL A 45 -0.56 3.98 -1.70
C VAL A 45 -1.83 3.78 -2.52
N LYS A 46 -2.86 3.13 -1.96
CA LYS A 46 -4.18 3.02 -2.60
C LYS A 46 -4.77 4.39 -2.95
N LYS A 47 -4.68 5.37 -2.05
CA LYS A 47 -5.18 6.73 -2.31
C LYS A 47 -4.40 7.43 -3.42
N ALA A 48 -3.10 7.15 -3.56
CA ALA A 48 -2.23 7.77 -4.55
C ALA A 48 -2.32 7.12 -5.95
N SER A 49 -2.68 5.85 -6.05
CA SER A 49 -2.80 5.10 -7.32
C SER A 49 -4.13 5.39 -8.04
N ARG A 50 -4.09 5.57 -9.37
CA ARG A 50 -5.28 5.69 -10.23
C ARG A 50 -6.16 4.44 -10.16
N ILE A 51 -5.54 3.27 -9.96
CA ILE A 51 -6.25 2.00 -9.85
C ILE A 51 -6.54 1.55 -8.41
N GLY A 52 -6.22 2.35 -7.39
CA GLY A 52 -6.36 1.98 -5.98
C GLY A 52 -7.76 1.54 -5.54
N ARG A 53 -8.81 2.01 -6.23
CA ARG A 53 -10.20 1.57 -6.00
C ARG A 53 -10.54 0.19 -6.57
N PHE A 54 -9.70 -0.36 -7.45
CA PHE A 54 -9.90 -1.65 -8.10
C PHE A 54 -9.09 -2.72 -7.37
N GLY A 55 -9.65 -3.30 -6.31
CA GLY A 55 -8.94 -4.16 -5.35
C GLY A 55 -8.07 -5.26 -5.97
N ASP A 56 -8.59 -6.00 -6.95
CA ASP A 56 -7.85 -7.10 -7.60
C ASP A 56 -6.70 -6.59 -8.48
N SER A 57 -6.95 -5.58 -9.31
CA SER A 57 -5.91 -4.97 -10.16
C SER A 57 -4.83 -4.29 -9.33
N PHE A 58 -5.24 -3.58 -8.26
CA PHE A 58 -4.33 -2.92 -7.34
C PHE A 58 -3.47 -3.94 -6.61
N SER A 59 -4.08 -4.96 -5.96
CA SER A 59 -3.35 -5.96 -5.18
C SER A 59 -2.36 -6.75 -6.05
N THR A 60 -2.77 -7.12 -7.26
CA THR A 60 -1.90 -7.80 -8.23
C THR A 60 -0.70 -6.93 -8.59
N SER A 61 -0.91 -5.66 -8.96
CA SER A 61 0.16 -4.75 -9.38
C SER A 61 1.05 -4.33 -8.22
N TYR A 62 0.48 -4.09 -7.04
CA TYR A 62 1.20 -3.79 -5.81
C TYR A 62 2.11 -4.95 -5.39
N GLY A 63 1.64 -6.19 -5.54
CA GLY A 63 2.41 -7.40 -5.27
C GLY A 63 3.59 -7.64 -6.20
N TRP A 64 3.68 -6.93 -7.34
CA TRP A 64 4.85 -6.99 -8.22
C TRP A 64 5.97 -6.03 -7.82
N ILE A 65 5.73 -5.11 -6.87
CA ILE A 65 6.77 -4.20 -6.37
C ILE A 65 7.76 -5.01 -5.53
N PRO A 66 9.08 -4.95 -5.84
CA PRO A 66 10.10 -5.59 -5.01
C PRO A 66 10.08 -5.08 -3.57
N GLU A 67 10.14 -6.00 -2.60
CA GLU A 67 9.98 -5.68 -1.17
C GLU A 67 10.93 -4.57 -0.68
N GLY A 68 12.20 -4.60 -1.11
CA GLY A 68 13.20 -3.61 -0.72
C GLY A 68 13.00 -2.19 -1.26
N LEU A 69 11.91 -1.94 -2.00
CA LEU A 69 11.48 -0.60 -2.40
C LEU A 69 10.45 0.01 -1.44
N PHE A 70 9.72 -0.80 -0.67
CA PHE A 70 8.70 -0.27 0.24
C PHE A 70 9.32 0.66 1.28
N ASP A 71 10.52 0.40 1.79
CA ASP A 71 11.15 1.31 2.76
C ASP A 71 11.72 2.59 2.14
N LYS A 72 11.97 2.60 0.84
CA LYS A 72 12.71 3.67 0.15
C LYS A 72 11.79 4.68 -0.52
N LEU A 73 10.62 4.23 -0.94
CA LEU A 73 9.70 5.01 -1.75
C LEU A 73 8.56 5.57 -0.91
N THR A 74 8.14 6.76 -1.30
CA THR A 74 6.94 7.40 -0.78
C THR A 74 5.68 6.67 -1.26
N PRO A 75 4.54 6.82 -0.57
CA PRO A 75 3.28 6.24 -1.04
C PRO A 75 2.89 6.70 -2.45
N GLY A 76 3.26 7.92 -2.83
CA GLY A 76 3.03 8.46 -4.17
C GLY A 76 3.83 7.73 -5.25
N GLU A 77 5.13 7.52 -5.01
CA GLU A 77 6.00 6.77 -5.94
C GLU A 77 5.59 5.31 -6.06
N LEU A 78 5.21 4.66 -4.95
CA LEU A 78 4.64 3.32 -4.97
C LEU A 78 3.33 3.28 -5.76
N GLY A 79 2.46 4.28 -5.60
CA GLY A 79 1.22 4.39 -6.37
C GLY A 79 1.46 4.54 -7.88
N GLN A 80 2.51 5.27 -8.27
CA GLN A 80 2.92 5.37 -9.67
C GLN A 80 3.47 4.04 -10.22
N LEU A 81 4.22 3.27 -9.41
CA LEU A 81 4.68 1.93 -9.80
C LEU A 81 3.50 0.97 -10.00
N VAL A 82 2.53 0.96 -9.08
CA VAL A 82 1.28 0.18 -9.22
C VAL A 82 0.60 0.49 -10.55
N ASP A 83 0.44 1.77 -10.85
CA ASP A 83 -0.22 2.22 -12.07
C ASP A 83 0.56 1.83 -13.34
N ALA A 84 1.87 2.03 -13.34
CA ALA A 84 2.74 1.68 -14.46
C ALA A 84 2.74 0.17 -14.74
N PHE A 85 2.76 -0.63 -13.69
CA PHE A 85 2.66 -2.08 -13.78
C PHE A 85 1.35 -2.55 -14.38
N ASN A 86 0.22 -1.98 -13.93
CA ASN A 86 -1.08 -2.28 -14.51
C ASN A 86 -1.15 -1.90 -15.99
N ASP A 87 -0.62 -0.72 -16.36
CA ASP A 87 -0.59 -0.26 -17.75
C ASP A 87 0.27 -1.17 -18.64
N CYS A 88 1.46 -1.58 -18.17
CA CYS A 88 2.34 -2.53 -18.87
C CYS A 88 1.69 -3.89 -19.09
N TYR A 89 1.04 -4.44 -18.06
CA TYR A 89 0.30 -5.70 -18.16
C TYR A 89 -0.84 -5.58 -19.17
N GLY A 90 -1.60 -4.47 -19.12
CA GLY A 90 -2.67 -4.19 -20.07
C GLY A 90 -2.18 -4.03 -21.51
N ALA A 91 -1.05 -3.37 -21.72
CA ALA A 91 -0.43 -3.23 -23.04
C ALA A 91 -0.03 -4.59 -23.62
N GLY A 92 0.66 -5.43 -22.82
CA GLY A 92 1.05 -6.78 -23.26
C GLY A 92 -0.14 -7.69 -23.54
N LYS A 93 -1.20 -7.64 -22.73
CA LYS A 93 -2.42 -8.43 -22.95
C LYS A 93 -3.19 -8.03 -24.22
N ASN A 94 -3.14 -6.76 -24.59
CA ASN A 94 -3.87 -6.21 -25.73
C ASN A 94 -3.03 -6.12 -27.00
N ASP A 95 -1.77 -6.56 -26.95
CA ASP A 95 -0.92 -6.62 -28.13
C ASP A 95 -1.46 -7.68 -29.09
N LYS A 96 -1.85 -7.25 -30.29
CA LYS A 96 -2.47 -8.09 -31.33
C LYS A 96 -1.46 -8.52 -32.40
N HIS A 97 -0.17 -8.47 -32.10
CA HIS A 97 0.86 -9.03 -32.96
C HIS A 97 0.90 -10.56 -32.84
N GLU A 98 -0.13 -11.22 -33.40
CA GLU A 98 -0.13 -12.63 -33.83
C GLU A 98 -0.34 -12.72 -35.34
#